data_AF-A0A524A620-F1
#
_entry.id   AF-A0A524A620-F1
#
_cell.length_a   1.000
_cell.length_b   1.000
_cell.length_c   1.000
_cell.angle_alpha   90.00
_cell.angle_beta   90.00
_cell.angle_gamma   90.00
#
_symmetry.space_group_name_H-M   'P 1'
#
loop_
_entity.id
_entity.type
_entity.pdbx_description
1 polymer ?
#
loop_
_entity_poly.entity_id
_entity_poly.type
_entity_poly.pdbx_seq_one_letter_code
_entity_poly.pdbx_strand_id
1 'polypeptide(L)'
;MAQDLVVRVGAEVGTTANAIIKRLGLETTDVEVVLGGSVFKGRGPLLVDTITQVVHRIAPQATIGLPEFEPVVGAVFLALESLGVEVNGAVYANVRASLPDELRLEQPS
;
A
#
# COMPACT_ATOMS: atom_id res chain seq x y z
N MET A 1 22.12 0.69 -16.33
CA MET A 1 22.35 1.86 -15.44
C MET A 1 21.08 2.36 -14.77
N ALA A 2 20.06 2.83 -15.51
CA ALA A 2 18.79 3.26 -14.88
C ALA A 2 17.97 2.08 -14.31
N GLN A 3 17.89 0.96 -15.04
CA GLN A 3 17.19 -0.24 -14.57
C GLN A 3 17.84 -0.86 -13.33
N ASP A 4 19.17 -0.94 -13.28
CA ASP A 4 19.89 -1.47 -12.11
C ASP A 4 19.62 -0.68 -10.84
N LEU A 5 19.50 0.65 -10.96
CA LEU A 5 19.13 1.50 -9.82
C LEU A 5 17.70 1.20 -9.36
N VAL A 6 16.75 1.05 -10.29
CA VAL A 6 15.36 0.71 -9.97
C VAL A 6 15.29 -0.63 -9.25
N VAL A 7 16.00 -1.65 -9.74
CA VAL A 7 16.07 -2.97 -9.11
C VAL A 7 16.66 -2.89 -7.71
N ARG A 8 17.75 -2.13 -7.52
CA ARG A 8 18.36 -1.95 -6.19
C ARG A 8 17.40 -1.29 -5.20
N VAL A 9 16.72 -0.22 -5.61
CA VAL A 9 15.74 0.47 -4.76
C VAL A 9 14.57 -0.46 -4.44
N GLY A 10 14.04 -1.19 -5.42
CA GLY A 10 12.96 -2.16 -5.20
C GLY A 10 13.37 -3.26 -4.22
N ALA A 11 14.60 -3.76 -4.33
CA ALA A 11 15.11 -4.79 -3.42
C ALA A 11 15.25 -4.27 -1.98
N GLU A 12 15.69 -3.03 -1.79
CA GLU A 12 15.82 -2.40 -0.47
C GLU A 12 14.45 -2.17 0.19
N VAL A 13 13.47 -1.70 -0.58
CA VAL A 13 12.08 -1.54 -0.11
C VAL A 13 11.47 -2.90 0.25
N GLY A 14 11.59 -3.91 -0.62
CA GLY A 14 11.09 -5.26 -0.33
C GLY A 14 11.77 -5.90 0.88
N THR A 15 13.07 -5.67 1.07
CA THR A 15 13.81 -6.14 2.25
C THR A 15 13.29 -5.48 3.53
N THR A 16 12.99 -4.18 3.46
CA THR A 16 12.41 -3.43 4.58
C THR A 16 11.03 -3.95 4.95
N ALA A 17 10.16 -4.19 3.96
CA ALA A 17 8.84 -4.78 4.17
C ALA A 17 8.96 -6.16 4.84
N ASN A 18 9.83 -7.03 4.33
CA ASN A 18 10.08 -8.35 4.93
C ASN A 18 10.58 -8.28 6.37
N ALA A 19 11.43 -7.31 6.71
CA ALA A 19 11.88 -7.14 8.09
C ALA A 19 10.71 -6.80 9.02
N ILE A 20 9.75 -5.99 8.56
CA ILE A 20 8.53 -5.67 9.33
C ILE A 20 7.61 -6.89 9.44
N ILE A 21 7.35 -7.58 8.33
CA ILE A 21 6.55 -8.81 8.29
C ILE A 21 7.07 -9.82 9.32
N LYS A 22 8.38 -10.10 9.31
CA LYS A 22 9.00 -11.00 10.28
C LYS A 22 8.87 -10.53 11.73
N ARG A 23 9.08 -9.23 11.95
CA ARG A 23 8.95 -8.65 13.31
C ARG A 23 7.53 -8.75 13.86
N LEU A 24 6.53 -8.79 12.99
CA LEU A 24 5.12 -8.92 13.35
C LEU A 24 4.59 -10.37 13.28
N GLY A 25 5.40 -11.33 12.80
CA GLY A 25 4.99 -12.73 12.66
C GLY A 25 3.97 -12.98 11.54
N LEU A 26 4.05 -12.22 10.44
CA LEU A 26 3.08 -12.22 9.33
C LEU A 26 3.53 -13.02 8.10
N GLU A 27 4.56 -13.85 8.21
CA GLU A 27 5.16 -14.56 7.07
C GLU A 27 4.19 -15.53 6.38
N THR A 28 3.25 -16.09 7.13
CA THR A 28 2.28 -17.08 6.64
C THR A 28 0.85 -16.53 6.57
N THR A 29 0.70 -15.20 6.50
CA THR A 29 -0.61 -14.54 6.38
C THR A 29 -0.76 -13.92 4.99
N ASP A 30 -1.98 -13.56 4.65
CA ASP A 30 -2.36 -12.76 3.49
C ASP A 30 -2.13 -11.25 3.72
N VAL A 31 -1.00 -10.90 4.36
CA VAL A 31 -0.70 -9.50 4.72
C VAL A 31 -0.68 -8.61 3.48
N GLU A 32 -1.40 -7.50 3.54
CA GLU A 32 -1.39 -6.50 2.49
C GLU A 32 -0.24 -5.49 2.70
N VAL A 33 0.63 -5.39 1.71
CA VAL A 33 1.75 -4.43 1.66
C VAL A 33 1.36 -3.29 0.71
N VAL A 34 0.95 -2.17 1.29
CA VAL A 34 0.55 -0.97 0.54
C VAL A 34 1.74 -0.07 0.28
N LEU A 35 2.06 0.17 -1.00
CA LEU A 35 3.19 0.99 -1.44
C LEU A 35 2.83 2.48 -1.48
N GLY A 36 3.17 3.21 -0.42
CA GLY A 36 2.89 4.64 -0.30
C GLY A 36 3.91 5.55 -0.99
N GLY A 37 3.44 6.57 -1.71
CA GLY A 37 4.26 7.66 -2.27
C GLY A 37 4.19 7.78 -3.81
N SER A 38 4.41 8.99 -4.32
CA SER A 38 4.31 9.31 -5.75
C SER A 38 5.28 8.52 -6.64
N VAL A 39 6.36 8.01 -6.05
CA VAL A 39 7.36 7.16 -6.74
C VAL A 39 6.76 5.85 -7.26
N PHE A 40 5.70 5.32 -6.63
CA PHE A 40 5.03 4.09 -7.04
C PHE A 40 3.85 4.35 -7.99
N LYS A 41 3.32 5.59 -8.02
CA LYS A 41 2.20 6.00 -8.88
C LYS A 41 2.59 6.16 -10.37
N GLY A 42 3.86 5.99 -10.75
CA GLY A 42 4.30 6.20 -12.15
C GLY A 42 5.63 5.57 -12.57
N ARG A 43 6.34 4.86 -11.69
CA ARG A 43 7.50 4.05 -12.10
C ARG A 43 7.01 2.69 -12.55
N GLY A 44 7.30 2.35 -13.81
CA GLY A 44 6.79 1.18 -14.50
C GLY A 44 7.01 -0.17 -13.78
N PRO A 45 6.41 -1.25 -14.32
CA PRO A 45 6.21 -2.54 -13.65
C PRO A 45 7.46 -3.08 -12.92
N LEU A 46 8.66 -2.83 -13.45
CA LEU A 46 9.93 -3.30 -12.87
C LEU A 46 10.12 -2.98 -11.37
N LEU A 47 9.75 -1.79 -10.90
CA LEU A 47 9.94 -1.42 -9.49
C LEU A 47 9.04 -2.27 -8.58
N VAL A 48 7.75 -2.32 -8.92
CA VAL A 48 6.75 -3.09 -8.18
C VAL A 48 7.07 -4.58 -8.26
N ASP A 49 7.40 -5.10 -9.45
CA ASP A 49 7.79 -6.50 -9.66
C ASP A 49 8.99 -6.89 -8.79
N THR A 50 10.00 -6.03 -8.71
CA THR A 50 11.19 -6.30 -7.88
C THR A 50 10.81 -6.36 -6.40
N ILE A 51 9.96 -5.44 -5.93
CA ILE A 51 9.48 -5.44 -4.54
C ILE A 51 8.69 -6.72 -4.27
N THR A 52 7.72 -7.04 -5.13
CA THR A 52 6.89 -8.25 -5.05
C THR A 52 7.74 -9.51 -4.97
N GLN A 53 8.73 -9.67 -5.85
CA GLN A 53 9.64 -10.81 -5.85
C GLN A 53 10.42 -10.94 -4.54
N VAL A 54 10.90 -9.82 -3.98
CA VAL A 54 11.64 -9.84 -2.71
C VAL A 54 10.71 -10.19 -1.56
N VAL A 55 9.51 -9.60 -1.50
CA VAL A 55 8.51 -9.86 -0.44
C VAL A 55 8.06 -11.31 -0.46
N HIS A 56 7.67 -11.84 -1.62
CA HIS A 56 7.16 -13.21 -1.78
C HIS A 56 8.17 -14.29 -1.43
N ARG A 57 9.46 -13.99 -1.38
CA ARG A 57 10.47 -14.94 -0.88
C ARG A 57 10.30 -15.27 0.61
N ILE A 58 9.72 -14.37 1.39
CA ILE A 58 9.52 -14.52 2.84
C ILE A 58 8.04 -14.65 3.18
N ALA A 59 7.17 -13.90 2.51
CA ALA A 59 5.72 -13.96 2.67
C ALA A 59 5.02 -14.25 1.33
N PRO A 60 4.93 -15.52 0.90
CA PRO A 60 4.39 -15.89 -0.41
C PRO A 60 2.91 -15.53 -0.60
N GLN A 61 2.18 -15.35 0.49
CA GLN A 61 0.75 -15.03 0.48
C GLN A 61 0.48 -13.52 0.56
N ALA A 62 1.51 -12.69 0.74
CA ALA A 62 1.33 -11.26 0.84
C ALA A 62 0.80 -10.68 -0.49
N THR A 63 -0.10 -9.70 -0.38
CA THR A 63 -0.57 -8.92 -1.53
C THR A 63 0.18 -7.59 -1.57
N ILE A 64 0.50 -7.11 -2.78
CA ILE A 64 1.21 -5.84 -2.97
C ILE A 64 0.27 -4.92 -3.73
N GLY A 65 -0.07 -3.78 -3.12
CA GLY A 65 -1.07 -2.86 -3.63
C GLY A 65 -0.64 -1.39 -3.55
N LEU A 66 -1.40 -0.53 -4.23
CA LEU A 66 -1.34 0.91 -4.04
C LEU A 66 -2.44 1.34 -3.05
N PRO A 67 -2.29 2.50 -2.38
CA PRO A 67 -3.34 3.01 -1.51
C PRO A 67 -4.66 3.16 -2.27
N GLU A 68 -5.77 2.79 -1.64
CA GLU A 68 -7.10 3.02 -2.20
C GLU A 68 -7.49 4.51 -2.14
N PHE A 69 -7.06 5.20 -1.08
CA PHE A 69 -7.41 6.59 -0.81
C PHE A 69 -6.16 7.47 -0.66
N GLU A 70 -6.29 8.75 -1.01
CA GLU A 70 -5.27 9.75 -0.65
C GLU A 70 -5.14 9.87 0.89
N PRO A 71 -3.95 10.18 1.44
CA PRO A 71 -3.72 10.24 2.88
C PRO A 71 -4.67 11.16 3.65
N VAL A 72 -5.19 12.22 3.00
CA VAL A 72 -6.17 13.13 3.61
C VAL A 72 -7.47 12.42 4.01
N VAL A 73 -7.86 11.36 3.32
CA VAL A 73 -9.04 10.56 3.66
C VAL A 73 -8.79 9.78 4.96
N GLY A 74 -7.56 9.31 5.18
CA GLY A 74 -7.16 8.70 6.45
C GLY A 74 -7.34 9.65 7.63
N ALA A 75 -7.06 10.94 7.45
CA ALA A 75 -7.31 11.95 8.49
C ALA A 75 -8.81 12.09 8.82
N VAL A 76 -9.69 11.92 7.83
CA VAL A 76 -11.14 11.91 8.05
C VAL A 76 -11.56 10.69 8.88
N PHE A 77 -11.04 9.50 8.57
CA PHE A 77 -11.32 8.31 9.37
C PHE A 77 -10.85 8.47 10.82
N LEU A 78 -9.63 8.99 11.04
CA LEU A 78 -9.13 9.27 12.39
C LEU A 78 -10.00 10.30 13.14
N ALA A 79 -10.50 11.33 12.43
CA ALA A 79 -11.41 12.30 13.03
C ALA A 79 -12.75 11.66 13.43
N LEU A 80 -13.31 10.77 12.59
CA LEU A 80 -14.53 10.02 12.91
C LEU A 80 -14.33 9.13 14.14
N GLU A 81 -13.22 8.39 14.21
CA GLU A 81 -12.87 7.58 15.38
C GLU A 81 -12.76 8.43 16.66
N SER A 82 -12.16 9.63 16.55
CA SER A 82 -12.05 10.56 17.69
C SER A 82 -13.40 11.07 18.21
N LEU A 83 -14.44 11.04 17.37
CA LEU A 83 -15.82 11.38 17.72
C LEU A 83 -16.62 10.17 18.20
N GLY A 84 -15.99 8.99 18.32
CA GLY A 84 -16.64 7.74 18.75
C GLY A 84 -17.40 7.02 17.63
N VAL A 85 -17.17 7.41 16.37
CA VAL A 85 -17.75 6.70 15.21
C VAL A 85 -16.84 5.52 14.86
N GLU A 86 -17.38 4.31 14.92
CA GLU A 86 -16.67 3.11 14.47
C GLU A 86 -16.50 3.11 12.95
N VAL A 87 -15.26 3.08 12.48
CA VAL A 87 -14.93 3.03 11.05
C VAL A 87 -15.09 1.60 10.53
N ASN A 88 -16.32 1.28 10.11
CA ASN A 88 -16.70 -0.01 9.57
C ASN A 88 -16.95 0.06 8.04
N GLY A 89 -17.31 -1.08 7.43
CA GLY A 89 -17.54 -1.17 5.98
C GLY A 89 -18.57 -0.18 5.43
N ALA A 90 -19.60 0.19 6.21
CA ALA A 90 -20.57 1.19 5.79
C ALA A 90 -19.97 2.60 5.77
N VAL A 91 -19.11 2.93 6.75
CA VAL A 91 -18.37 4.20 6.76
C VAL A 91 -17.39 4.27 5.57
N TYR A 92 -16.66 3.20 5.30
CA TYR A 92 -15.81 3.11 4.10
C TYR A 92 -16.61 3.32 2.81
N ALA A 93 -17.75 2.66 2.66
CA ALA A 93 -18.61 2.81 1.49
C ALA A 93 -19.16 4.24 1.34
N ASN A 94 -19.57 4.86 2.46
CA ASN A 94 -20.07 6.23 2.47
C ASN A 94 -19.00 7.24 2.10
N VAL A 95 -17.79 7.12 2.65
CA VAL A 95 -16.65 7.97 2.28
C VAL A 95 -16.31 7.76 0.81
N ARG A 96 -16.23 6.51 0.33
CA ARG A 96 -16.00 6.20 -1.08
C ARG A 96 -17.03 6.87 -2.00
N ALA A 97 -18.31 6.85 -1.63
CA ALA A 97 -19.39 7.44 -2.40
C ALA A 97 -19.41 8.98 -2.35
N SER A 98 -18.92 9.59 -1.27
CA SER A 98 -18.92 11.05 -1.08
C SER A 98 -17.60 11.73 -1.47
N LEU A 99 -16.58 10.98 -1.87
CA LEU A 99 -15.28 11.51 -2.23
C LEU A 99 -15.38 12.51 -3.40
N PRO A 100 -14.85 13.74 -3.24
CA PRO A 100 -14.64 14.66 -4.35
C PRO A 100 -13.75 14.04 -5.42
N ASP A 101 -13.99 14.41 -6.68
CA ASP A 101 -13.27 13.87 -7.84
C ASP A 101 -11.75 14.10 -7.71
N GLU A 102 -11.33 15.21 -7.11
CA GLU A 102 -9.92 15.60 -6.95
C GLU A 102 -9.15 14.71 -5.96
N LEU A 103 -9.85 13.98 -5.09
CA LEU A 103 -9.26 13.08 -4.09
C LEU A 103 -9.31 11.61 -4.49
N ARG A 104 -9.83 11.30 -5.67
CA ARG A 104 -9.85 9.93 -6.19
C ARG A 104 -8.47 9.59 -6.76
N LEU A 105 -7.91 8.48 -6.28
CA LEU A 105 -6.69 7.93 -6.86
C LEU A 105 -7.01 7.27 -8.20
N GLU A 106 -6.18 7.54 -9.21
CA GLU A 106 -6.21 6.79 -10.46
C GLU A 106 -5.88 5.32 -10.15
N GLN A 107 -6.84 4.43 -10.41
CA GLN A 107 -6.63 3.00 -10.27
C GLN A 107 -5.84 2.50 -11.49
N PRO A 108 -4.77 1.71 -11.32
CA PRO A 108 -4.10 1.09 -12.45
C PRO A 108 -5.08 0.11 -13.14
N SER A 109 -5.16 0.23 -14.47
CA SER A 109 -6.00 -0.59 -15.36
C SER A 109 -5.62 -2.06 -15.38
#